data_AF-A0A7X9WUY8-F1
#
_entry.id   AF-A0A7X9WUY8-F1
#
_cell.length_a   1.000
_cell.length_b   1.000
_cell.length_c   1.000
_cell.angle_alpha   90.00
_cell.angle_beta   90.00
_cell.angle_gamma   90.00
#
_symmetry.space_group_name_H-M   'P 1'
#
loop_
_entity.id
_entity.type
_entity.pdbx_description
1 polymer ?
#
loop_
_entity_poly.entity_id
_entity_poly.type
_entity_poly.pdbx_seq_one_letter_code
_entity_poly.pdbx_strand_id
1 'polypeptide(L)'
;MCFSASSSFIASAVIGSIGVATLRHVREPRALLFASVPMLFAVHQFSEGFVWLGLDRHIDKLALDHVAFLFMLYAQGILPLLMPAAVVLMEPPGWRRKAILGLTAVGALVCVWDVYGLIFFPSQVFVEQNSIAYRNPLTGDFWISCLYIIATCGALLLSTHRVVKAYGVVNVIALTVAQIVKEYAFASVWCFYAAIMSVMIYWQFKRLNIDIETPNGASPNLRPFLLAWLRPGRSALVGTD
;
A
#
# COMPACT_ATOMS: atom_id res chain seq x y z
N MET A 1 6.35 -0.79 -17.89
CA MET A 1 5.05 -1.43 -18.08
C MET A 1 5.20 -2.90 -17.70
N CYS A 2 4.29 -3.43 -16.88
CA CYS A 2 4.42 -4.75 -16.28
C CYS A 2 3.64 -5.81 -17.11
N PHE A 3 4.14 -6.12 -18.32
CA PHE A 3 3.50 -7.03 -19.29
C PHE A 3 4.18 -8.40 -19.40
N SER A 4 5.12 -8.69 -18.50
CA SER A 4 5.88 -9.94 -18.49
C SER A 4 6.46 -10.23 -17.11
N ALA A 5 6.85 -11.48 -16.87
CA ALA A 5 7.54 -11.89 -15.65
C ALA A 5 8.79 -11.02 -15.38
N SER A 6 9.66 -10.85 -16.39
CA SER A 6 10.89 -10.05 -16.28
C SER A 6 10.61 -8.60 -15.92
N SER A 7 9.61 -7.99 -16.56
CA SER A 7 9.24 -6.60 -16.25
C SER A 7 8.71 -6.44 -14.82
N SER A 8 7.95 -7.42 -14.33
CA SER A 8 7.44 -7.46 -12.96
C SER A 8 8.58 -7.60 -11.94
N PHE A 9 9.54 -8.51 -12.16
CA PHE A 9 10.68 -8.66 -11.27
C PHE A 9 11.60 -7.43 -11.25
N ILE A 10 11.83 -6.80 -12.40
CA ILE A 10 12.61 -5.54 -12.47
C ILE A 10 11.88 -4.44 -11.69
N ALA A 11 10.58 -4.26 -11.91
CA ALA A 11 9.79 -3.28 -11.20
C ALA A 11 9.82 -3.53 -9.68
N SER A 12 9.65 -4.78 -9.25
CA SER A 12 9.81 -5.20 -7.86
C SER A 12 11.17 -4.84 -7.28
N ALA A 13 12.27 -5.13 -7.99
CA ALA A 13 13.61 -4.83 -7.50
C ALA A 13 13.84 -3.32 -7.34
N VAL A 14 13.42 -2.51 -8.32
CA VAL A 14 13.52 -1.05 -8.27
C VAL A 14 12.68 -0.49 -7.14
N ILE A 15 11.40 -0.85 -7.07
CA ILE A 15 10.47 -0.38 -6.03
C ILE A 15 10.93 -0.84 -4.63
N GLY A 16 11.40 -2.07 -4.51
CA GLY A 16 11.93 -2.65 -3.26
C GLY A 16 13.17 -1.90 -2.77
N SER A 17 14.09 -1.53 -3.67
CA SER A 17 15.25 -0.71 -3.32
C SER A 17 14.84 0.67 -2.78
N ILE A 18 13.82 1.29 -3.38
CA ILE A 18 13.23 2.55 -2.91
C ILE A 18 12.56 2.35 -1.55
N GLY A 19 11.87 1.23 -1.34
CA GLY A 19 11.26 0.87 -0.05
C GLY A 19 12.28 0.72 1.07
N VAL A 20 13.37 -0.03 0.83
CA VAL A 20 14.47 -0.16 1.80
C VAL A 20 15.09 1.21 2.10
N ALA A 21 15.33 2.03 1.07
CA ALA A 21 15.86 3.38 1.25
C ALA A 21 14.90 4.27 2.04
N THR A 22 13.59 4.17 1.79
CA THR A 22 12.54 4.90 2.52
C THR A 22 12.52 4.52 4.00
N LEU A 23 12.51 3.22 4.30
CA LEU A 23 12.44 2.71 5.67
C LEU A 23 13.63 3.16 6.53
N ARG A 24 14.81 3.34 5.93
CA ARG A 24 16.00 3.89 6.64
C ARG A 24 15.81 5.32 7.12
N HIS A 25 14.87 6.07 6.55
CA HIS A 25 14.57 7.45 6.92
C HIS A 25 13.39 7.55 7.90
N VAL A 26 12.77 6.44 8.30
CA VAL A 26 11.68 6.42 9.27
C VAL A 26 12.24 6.74 10.66
N ARG A 27 11.67 7.76 11.29
CA ARG A 27 12.04 8.21 12.65
C ARG A 27 10.98 7.91 13.70
N GLU A 28 9.73 7.82 13.26
CA GLU A 28 8.58 7.60 14.11
C GLU A 28 7.89 6.27 13.78
N PRO A 29 7.62 5.39 14.76
CA PRO A 29 6.97 4.11 14.52
C PRO A 29 5.56 4.26 13.93
N ARG A 30 4.88 5.38 14.23
CA ARG A 30 3.55 5.69 13.67
C ARG A 30 3.57 5.92 12.16
N ALA A 31 4.70 6.32 11.58
CA ALA A 31 4.87 6.49 10.14
C ALA A 31 5.33 5.21 9.43
N LEU A 32 5.70 4.16 10.18
CA LEU A 32 6.32 2.95 9.63
C LEU A 32 5.40 2.22 8.66
N LEU A 33 4.11 2.08 8.98
CA LEU A 33 3.16 1.40 8.10
C LEU A 33 3.05 2.13 6.75
N PHE A 34 2.94 3.46 6.78
CA PHE A 34 2.88 4.27 5.56
C PHE A 34 4.20 4.24 4.78
N ALA A 35 5.34 4.29 5.48
CA ALA A 35 6.67 4.20 4.87
C ALA A 35 6.97 2.81 4.28
N SER A 36 6.28 1.77 4.72
CA SER A 36 6.42 0.40 4.22
C SER A 36 5.68 0.15 2.91
N VAL A 37 4.78 1.06 2.50
CA VAL A 37 3.97 0.93 1.28
C VAL A 37 4.80 0.60 0.03
N PRO A 38 5.95 1.25 -0.25
CA PRO A 38 6.79 0.86 -1.38
C PRO A 38 7.30 -0.59 -1.27
N MET A 39 7.71 -1.03 -0.07
CA MET A 39 8.15 -2.41 0.12
C MET A 39 7.02 -3.41 -0.11
N LEU A 40 5.80 -3.08 0.33
CA LEU A 40 4.62 -3.90 0.10
C LEU A 40 4.25 -3.94 -1.39
N PHE A 41 4.34 -2.82 -2.11
CA PHE A 41 4.18 -2.82 -3.57
C PHE A 41 5.26 -3.63 -4.28
N ALA A 42 6.50 -3.66 -3.79
CA ALA A 42 7.54 -4.52 -4.34
C ALA A 42 7.16 -6.00 -4.19
N VAL A 43 6.72 -6.43 -3.01
CA VAL A 43 6.27 -7.82 -2.77
C VAL A 43 5.07 -8.16 -3.65
N HIS A 44 4.13 -7.23 -3.78
CA HIS A 44 2.98 -7.40 -4.66
C HIS A 44 3.39 -7.59 -6.13
N GLN A 45 4.31 -6.74 -6.62
CA GLN A 45 4.83 -6.83 -7.97
C GLN A 45 5.67 -8.10 -8.20
N PHE A 46 6.40 -8.55 -7.18
CA PHE A 46 7.13 -9.81 -7.20
C PHE A 46 6.17 -11.00 -7.40
N SER A 47 5.04 -10.99 -6.68
CA SER A 47 4.03 -12.04 -6.83
C SER A 47 3.41 -12.07 -8.24
N GLU A 48 3.19 -10.91 -8.88
CA GLU A 48 2.74 -10.85 -10.28
C GLU A 48 3.74 -11.50 -11.25
N GLY A 49 5.04 -11.37 -10.97
CA GLY A 49 6.09 -12.07 -11.73
C GLY A 49 5.93 -13.59 -11.70
N PHE A 50 5.54 -14.16 -10.56
CA PHE A 50 5.22 -15.59 -10.46
C PHE A 50 3.89 -15.96 -11.13
N VAL A 51 2.89 -15.08 -11.10
CA VAL A 51 1.64 -15.30 -11.84
C VAL A 51 1.92 -15.43 -13.33
N TRP A 52 2.77 -14.56 -13.89
CA TRP A 52 3.24 -14.68 -15.27
C TRP A 52 3.91 -16.04 -15.55
N LEU A 53 4.82 -16.49 -14.68
CA LEU A 53 5.46 -17.80 -14.83
C LEU A 53 4.46 -18.95 -14.82
N GLY A 54 3.40 -18.87 -14.00
CA GLY A 54 2.34 -19.89 -13.97
C GLY A 54 1.46 -19.88 -15.21
N LEU A 55 1.13 -18.69 -15.73
CA LEU A 55 0.40 -18.55 -16.99
C LEU A 55 1.20 -19.08 -18.18
N ASP A 56 2.52 -18.89 -18.16
CA ASP A 56 3.46 -19.42 -19.16
C ASP A 56 3.84 -20.90 -18.92
N ARG A 57 3.19 -21.59 -17.97
CA ARG A 57 3.42 -23.00 -17.61
C ARG A 57 4.84 -23.35 -17.15
N HIS A 58 5.58 -22.39 -16.60
CA HIS A 58 6.89 -22.63 -15.97
C HIS A 58 6.78 -23.13 -14.53
N ILE A 59 5.63 -22.93 -13.88
CA ILE A 59 5.28 -23.50 -12.57
C ILE A 59 3.97 -24.27 -12.69
N ASP A 60 3.72 -25.18 -11.75
CA ASP A 60 2.51 -25.98 -11.73
C ASP A 60 1.28 -25.16 -11.36
N LYS A 61 0.09 -25.72 -11.65
CA LYS A 61 -1.18 -25.03 -11.44
C LYS A 61 -1.43 -24.68 -9.97
N LEU A 62 -1.03 -25.55 -9.03
CA LEU A 62 -1.24 -25.30 -7.60
C LEU A 62 -0.42 -24.07 -7.17
N ALA A 63 0.84 -23.98 -7.60
CA ALA A 63 1.67 -22.80 -7.36
C ALA A 63 1.06 -21.52 -7.96
N LEU A 64 0.56 -21.57 -9.21
CA LEU A 64 -0.15 -20.45 -9.85
C LEU A 64 -1.36 -19.98 -9.01
N ASP A 65 -2.22 -20.91 -8.59
CA ASP A 65 -3.41 -20.60 -7.81
C ASP A 65 -3.03 -19.90 -6.48
N HIS A 66 -1.97 -20.34 -5.81
CA HIS A 66 -1.48 -19.71 -4.58
C HIS A 66 -0.90 -18.31 -4.80
N VAL A 67 -0.05 -18.10 -5.80
CA VAL A 67 0.53 -16.77 -6.05
C VAL A 67 -0.51 -15.77 -6.56
N ALA A 68 -1.48 -16.23 -7.35
CA ALA A 68 -2.64 -15.44 -7.75
C ALA A 68 -3.50 -15.03 -6.55
N PHE A 69 -3.77 -15.97 -5.64
CA PHE A 69 -4.49 -15.67 -4.40
C PHE A 69 -3.74 -14.63 -3.57
N LEU A 70 -2.41 -14.76 -3.38
CA LEU A 70 -1.61 -13.78 -2.63
C LEU A 70 -1.63 -12.40 -3.29
N PHE A 71 -1.53 -12.34 -4.62
CA PHE A 71 -1.60 -11.10 -5.38
C PHE A 71 -2.95 -10.40 -5.17
N MET A 72 -4.05 -11.14 -5.30
CA MET A 72 -5.41 -10.60 -5.10
C MET A 72 -5.69 -10.26 -3.64
N LEU A 73 -5.22 -11.07 -2.69
CA LEU A 73 -5.37 -10.85 -1.26
C LEU A 73 -4.76 -9.52 -0.84
N TYR A 74 -3.55 -9.22 -1.33
CA TYR A 74 -2.93 -7.93 -1.04
C TYR A 74 -3.72 -6.77 -1.68
N ALA A 75 -4.03 -6.87 -2.98
CA ALA A 75 -4.63 -5.78 -3.75
C ALA A 75 -6.07 -5.48 -3.34
N GLN A 76 -6.91 -6.51 -3.22
CA GLN A 76 -8.35 -6.38 -2.97
C GLN A 76 -8.63 -6.46 -1.47
N GLY A 77 -8.07 -7.46 -0.78
CA GLY A 77 -8.37 -7.69 0.64
C GLY A 77 -7.66 -6.72 1.59
N ILE A 78 -6.33 -6.64 1.53
CA ILE A 78 -5.54 -5.97 2.59
C ILE A 78 -5.50 -4.44 2.41
N LEU A 79 -5.34 -3.97 1.18
CA LEU A 79 -5.19 -2.55 0.87
C LEU A 79 -6.29 -1.60 1.41
N PRO A 80 -7.61 -1.95 1.37
CA PRO A 80 -8.66 -1.08 1.86
C PRO A 80 -8.63 -0.85 3.36
N LEU A 81 -8.04 -1.78 4.13
CA LEU A 81 -7.76 -1.60 5.55
C LEU A 81 -6.41 -0.93 5.78
N LEU A 82 -5.38 -1.36 5.06
CA LEU A 82 -3.99 -0.95 5.27
C LEU A 82 -3.81 0.55 5.07
N MET A 83 -4.35 1.11 3.99
CA MET A 83 -4.19 2.53 3.67
C MET A 83 -4.82 3.46 4.72
N PRO A 84 -6.11 3.35 5.06
CA PRO A 84 -6.70 4.22 6.08
C PRO A 84 -6.07 3.99 7.47
N ALA A 85 -5.69 2.75 7.82
CA ALA A 85 -4.98 2.47 9.06
C ALA A 85 -3.61 3.20 9.12
N ALA A 86 -2.84 3.19 8.03
CA ALA A 86 -1.58 3.90 7.95
C ALA A 86 -1.75 5.41 8.16
N VAL A 87 -2.79 6.00 7.57
CA VAL A 87 -3.10 7.42 7.73
C VAL A 87 -3.53 7.73 9.17
N VAL A 88 -4.40 6.92 9.76
CA VAL A 88 -4.95 7.19 11.11
C VAL A 88 -3.89 7.13 12.21
N LEU A 89 -2.83 6.32 12.01
CA LEU A 89 -1.68 6.25 12.91
C LEU A 89 -0.85 7.54 12.89
N MET A 90 -0.78 8.21 11.74
CA MET A 90 -0.04 9.46 11.54
C MET A 90 -0.86 10.72 11.82
N GLU A 91 -2.19 10.60 11.88
CA GLU A 91 -3.09 11.74 12.02
C GLU A 91 -3.17 12.24 13.49
N PRO A 92 -3.06 13.55 13.74
CA PRO A 92 -3.18 14.12 15.08
C PRO A 92 -4.60 13.96 15.65
N PRO A 93 -4.79 14.04 16.98
CA PRO A 93 -6.11 13.99 17.60
C PRO A 93 -7.04 15.10 17.08
N GLY A 94 -8.28 14.75 16.73
CA GLY A 94 -9.26 15.70 16.22
C GLY A 94 -10.41 15.04 15.48
N TRP A 95 -11.28 15.86 14.87
CA TRP A 95 -12.44 15.35 14.12
C TRP A 95 -12.03 14.56 12.87
N ARG A 96 -10.96 14.99 12.17
CA ARG A 96 -10.41 14.29 11.00
C ARG A 96 -9.98 12.86 11.34
N ARG A 97 -9.25 12.69 12.45
CA ARG A 97 -8.84 11.37 12.92
C ARG A 97 -10.02 10.46 13.23
N LYS A 98 -11.09 10.98 13.86
CA LYS A 98 -12.32 10.21 14.11
C LYS A 98 -13.00 9.79 12.82
N ALA A 99 -13.08 10.67 11.84
CA ALA A 99 -13.62 10.34 10.52
C ALA A 99 -12.76 9.30 9.78
N ILE A 100 -11.42 9.43 9.80
CA ILE A 100 -10.50 8.43 9.22
C ILE A 100 -10.60 7.08 9.97
N LEU A 101 -10.82 7.07 11.29
CA LEU A 101 -11.11 5.82 12.02
C LEU A 101 -12.40 5.16 11.51
N GLY A 102 -13.45 5.95 11.25
CA GLY A 102 -14.67 5.46 10.61
C GLY A 102 -14.40 4.84 9.23
N LEU A 103 -13.59 5.51 8.40
CA LEU A 103 -13.17 4.97 7.10
C LEU A 103 -12.30 3.71 7.24
N THR A 104 -11.50 3.61 8.30
CA THR A 104 -10.71 2.42 8.61
C THR A 104 -11.62 1.25 8.98
N ALA A 105 -12.71 1.50 9.72
CA ALA A 105 -13.72 0.48 10.00
C ALA A 105 -14.44 0.01 8.74
N VAL A 106 -14.80 0.93 7.84
CA VAL A 106 -15.35 0.57 6.50
C VAL A 106 -14.33 -0.26 5.72
N GLY A 107 -13.07 0.14 5.69
CA GLY A 107 -11.99 -0.61 5.04
C GLY A 107 -11.77 -2.00 5.65
N ALA A 108 -11.95 -2.15 6.96
CA ALA A 108 -11.90 -3.45 7.64
C ALA A 108 -13.05 -4.37 7.21
N LEU A 109 -14.26 -3.84 7.08
CA LEU A 109 -15.42 -4.60 6.60
C LEU A 109 -15.22 -5.06 5.15
N VAL A 110 -14.74 -4.16 4.28
CA VAL A 110 -14.39 -4.50 2.89
C VAL A 110 -13.29 -5.58 2.86
N CYS A 111 -12.23 -5.43 3.67
CA CYS A 111 -11.18 -6.44 3.80
C CYS A 111 -11.73 -7.81 4.17
N VAL A 112 -12.59 -7.90 5.20
CA VAL A 112 -13.19 -9.17 5.62
C VAL A 112 -14.06 -9.76 4.49
N TRP A 113 -14.86 -8.93 3.82
CA TRP A 113 -15.71 -9.35 2.70
C TRP A 113 -14.88 -9.89 1.52
N ASP A 114 -13.83 -9.17 1.13
CA ASP A 114 -12.99 -9.55 0.00
C ASP A 114 -12.16 -10.80 0.31
N VAL A 115 -11.61 -10.91 1.53
CA VAL A 115 -10.92 -12.13 1.98
C VAL A 115 -11.86 -13.33 1.97
N TYR A 116 -13.10 -13.15 2.42
CA TYR A 116 -14.13 -14.20 2.31
C TYR A 116 -14.39 -14.57 0.85
N GLY A 117 -14.56 -13.59 -0.03
CA GLY A 117 -14.74 -13.80 -1.47
C GLY A 117 -13.58 -14.56 -2.12
N LEU A 118 -12.34 -14.25 -1.75
CA LEU A 118 -11.15 -14.89 -2.28
C LEU A 118 -10.95 -16.33 -1.78
N ILE A 119 -11.41 -16.66 -0.57
CA ILE A 119 -11.29 -18.01 0.00
C ILE A 119 -12.39 -18.93 -0.50
N PHE A 120 -13.63 -18.44 -0.58
CA PHE A 120 -14.80 -19.29 -0.81
C PHE A 120 -15.32 -19.28 -2.26
N PHE A 121 -14.90 -18.32 -3.09
CA PHE A 121 -15.30 -18.24 -4.50
C PHE A 121 -14.11 -18.40 -5.43
N PRO A 122 -14.28 -19.11 -6.56
CA PRO A 122 -13.18 -19.35 -7.49
C PRO A 122 -12.76 -18.04 -8.16
N SER A 123 -11.50 -17.68 -7.98
CA SER A 123 -10.86 -16.58 -8.71
C SER A 123 -10.35 -17.06 -10.07
N GLN A 124 -10.65 -16.31 -11.12
CA GLN A 124 -10.14 -16.58 -12.47
C GLN A 124 -8.97 -15.66 -12.77
N VAL A 125 -7.91 -16.24 -13.33
CA VAL A 125 -6.71 -15.52 -13.77
C VAL A 125 -6.41 -15.91 -15.21
N PHE A 126 -6.33 -14.92 -16.09
CA PHE A 126 -6.07 -15.13 -17.52
C PHE A 126 -5.39 -13.91 -18.14
N VAL A 127 -4.74 -14.11 -19.27
CA VAL A 127 -4.12 -13.02 -20.04
C VAL A 127 -5.16 -12.41 -20.97
N GLU A 128 -5.32 -11.10 -20.89
CA GLU A 128 -6.17 -10.31 -21.76
C GLU A 128 -5.34 -9.15 -22.35
N GLN A 129 -5.13 -9.16 -23.67
CA GLN A 129 -4.43 -8.10 -24.42
C GLN A 129 -3.06 -7.68 -23.83
N ASN A 130 -2.25 -8.65 -23.40
CA ASN A 130 -0.91 -8.51 -22.78
C ASN A 130 -0.89 -8.09 -21.30
N SER A 131 -2.05 -8.05 -20.63
CA SER A 131 -2.14 -7.85 -19.18
C SER A 131 -2.83 -9.03 -18.51
N ILE A 132 -2.60 -9.22 -17.20
CA ILE A 132 -3.27 -10.25 -16.42
C ILE A 132 -4.57 -9.68 -15.88
N ALA A 133 -5.69 -10.32 -16.21
CA ALA A 133 -6.99 -10.02 -15.64
C ALA A 133 -7.28 -10.97 -14.47
N TYR A 134 -7.78 -10.41 -13.38
CA TYR A 134 -8.19 -11.13 -12.18
C TYR A 134 -9.68 -10.90 -11.95
N ARG A 135 -10.49 -11.96 -11.99
CA ARG A 135 -11.93 -11.87 -11.78
C ARG A 135 -12.37 -12.72 -10.61
N ASN A 136 -13.08 -12.10 -9.67
CA ASN A 136 -13.78 -12.79 -8.60
C ASN A 136 -15.18 -12.15 -8.44
N PRO A 137 -16.24 -12.96 -8.37
CA PRO A 137 -17.62 -12.48 -8.40
C PRO A 137 -17.99 -11.62 -7.17
N LEU A 138 -17.35 -11.83 -6.01
CA LEU A 138 -17.66 -11.10 -4.79
C LEU A 138 -16.88 -9.80 -4.66
N THR A 139 -15.60 -9.80 -5.06
CA THR A 139 -14.74 -8.62 -4.96
C THR A 139 -15.00 -7.60 -6.07
N GLY A 140 -15.54 -8.06 -7.21
CA GLY A 140 -15.92 -7.22 -8.34
C GLY A 140 -17.28 -6.53 -8.19
N ASP A 141 -17.97 -6.66 -7.05
CA ASP A 141 -19.24 -5.99 -6.82
C ASP A 141 -19.07 -4.47 -6.81
N PHE A 142 -20.00 -3.77 -7.46
CA PHE A 142 -19.95 -2.31 -7.62
C PHE A 142 -19.98 -1.59 -6.27
N TRP A 143 -20.82 -2.03 -5.32
CA TRP A 143 -20.94 -1.38 -4.02
C TRP A 143 -19.70 -1.59 -3.18
N ILE A 144 -19.12 -2.79 -3.22
CA ILE A 144 -17.85 -3.09 -2.55
C ILE A 144 -16.72 -2.24 -3.11
N SER A 145 -16.66 -2.09 -4.44
CA SER A 145 -15.69 -1.21 -5.11
C SER A 145 -15.85 0.25 -4.68
N CYS A 146 -17.08 0.75 -4.55
CA CYS A 146 -17.33 2.10 -4.04
C CYS A 146 -16.85 2.26 -2.60
N LEU A 147 -17.17 1.31 -1.71
CA LEU A 147 -16.73 1.35 -0.31
C LEU A 147 -15.20 1.29 -0.20
N TYR A 148 -14.56 0.45 -1.01
CA TYR A 148 -13.10 0.37 -1.12
C TYR A 148 -12.51 1.74 -1.47
N ILE A 149 -13.01 2.39 -2.52
CA ILE A 149 -12.49 3.69 -2.98
C ILE A 149 -12.73 4.77 -1.92
N ILE A 150 -13.92 4.79 -1.30
CA ILE A 150 -14.24 5.75 -0.24
C ILE A 150 -13.31 5.56 0.97
N ALA A 151 -13.07 4.32 1.40
CA ALA A 151 -12.18 4.03 2.52
C ALA A 151 -10.73 4.44 2.22
N THR A 152 -10.21 4.06 1.06
CA THR A 152 -8.81 4.32 0.66
C THR A 152 -8.56 5.78 0.31
N CYS A 153 -9.25 6.32 -0.70
CA CYS A 153 -9.07 7.68 -1.17
C CYS A 153 -9.60 8.70 -0.16
N GLY A 154 -10.75 8.42 0.47
CA GLY A 154 -11.33 9.32 1.47
C GLY A 154 -10.40 9.54 2.67
N ALA A 155 -9.75 8.48 3.16
CA ALA A 155 -8.82 8.61 4.27
C ALA A 155 -7.58 9.45 3.91
N LEU A 156 -7.01 9.21 2.71
CA LEU A 156 -5.86 9.97 2.21
C LEU A 156 -6.21 11.46 2.02
N LEU A 157 -7.35 11.76 1.40
CA LEU A 157 -7.81 13.12 1.13
C LEU A 157 -8.20 13.89 2.40
N LEU A 158 -8.65 13.18 3.45
CA LEU A 158 -9.04 13.80 4.71
C LEU A 158 -7.85 14.13 5.63
N SER A 159 -6.66 13.60 5.36
CA SER A 159 -5.49 13.80 6.23
C SER A 159 -5.09 15.27 6.36
N THR A 160 -4.55 15.64 7.52
CA THR A 160 -3.98 16.96 7.76
C THR A 160 -2.64 17.15 7.02
N HIS A 161 -1.92 16.07 6.75
CA HIS A 161 -0.64 16.09 6.03
C HIS A 161 -0.87 16.36 4.53
N ARG A 162 -0.36 17.49 4.02
CA ARG A 162 -0.53 17.87 2.60
C ARG A 162 -0.01 16.82 1.63
N VAL A 163 1.04 16.10 2.02
CA VAL A 163 1.63 15.07 1.16
C VAL A 163 0.79 13.81 1.13
N VAL A 164 0.17 13.43 2.25
CA VAL A 164 -0.83 12.35 2.29
C VAL A 164 -2.04 12.68 1.41
N LYS A 165 -2.46 13.95 1.39
CA LYS A 165 -3.51 14.42 0.47
C LYS A 165 -3.11 14.37 -0.99
N ALA A 166 -1.87 14.76 -1.33
CA ALA A 166 -1.36 14.66 -2.69
C ALA A 166 -1.41 13.22 -3.19
N TYR A 167 -1.12 12.24 -2.33
CA TYR A 167 -1.31 10.81 -2.66
C TYR A 167 -2.77 10.45 -2.92
N GLY A 168 -3.70 10.97 -2.10
CA GLY A 168 -5.13 10.80 -2.36
C GLY A 168 -5.54 11.32 -3.73
N VAL A 169 -5.04 12.49 -4.13
CA VAL A 169 -5.30 13.07 -5.46
C VAL A 169 -4.72 12.22 -6.58
N VAL A 170 -3.46 11.78 -6.45
CA VAL A 170 -2.82 10.89 -7.44
C VAL A 170 -3.59 9.57 -7.55
N ASN A 171 -4.08 9.02 -6.44
CA ASN A 171 -4.92 7.82 -6.44
C ASN A 171 -6.23 8.02 -7.20
N VAL A 172 -6.94 9.12 -6.95
CA VAL A 172 -8.19 9.43 -7.67
C VAL A 172 -7.92 9.58 -9.17
N ILE A 173 -6.84 10.26 -9.55
CA ILE A 173 -6.44 10.38 -10.97
C ILE A 173 -6.13 9.01 -11.56
N ALA A 174 -5.33 8.19 -10.87
CA ALA A 174 -4.95 6.86 -11.34
C ALA A 174 -6.17 5.95 -11.51
N LEU A 175 -7.11 5.95 -10.55
CA LEU A 175 -8.38 5.21 -10.65
C LEU A 175 -9.24 5.72 -11.82
N THR A 176 -9.31 7.03 -12.01
CA THR A 176 -10.06 7.63 -13.13
C THR A 176 -9.46 7.22 -14.47
N VAL A 177 -8.14 7.26 -14.61
CA VAL A 177 -7.42 6.80 -15.80
C VAL A 177 -7.65 5.30 -16.01
N ALA A 178 -7.57 4.48 -14.95
CA ALA A 178 -7.82 3.05 -15.04
C ALA A 178 -9.24 2.73 -15.54
N GLN A 179 -10.26 3.48 -15.10
CA GLN A 179 -11.63 3.34 -15.59
C GLN A 179 -11.77 3.74 -17.07
N ILE A 180 -11.08 4.78 -17.52
CA ILE A 180 -11.13 5.26 -18.91
C ILE A 180 -10.41 4.29 -19.86
N VAL A 181 -9.25 3.76 -19.46
CA VAL A 181 -8.40 2.91 -20.32
C VAL A 181 -8.93 1.46 -20.40
N LYS A 182 -10.00 1.12 -19.65
CA LYS A 182 -10.58 -0.23 -19.49
C LYS A 182 -9.58 -1.24 -18.87
N GLU A 183 -10.07 -2.40 -18.42
CA GLU A 183 -9.32 -3.42 -17.66
C GLU A 183 -7.96 -3.81 -18.29
N TYR A 184 -7.83 -3.66 -19.62
CA TYR A 184 -6.71 -4.14 -20.42
C TYR A 184 -5.34 -3.49 -20.11
N ALA A 185 -5.30 -2.29 -19.52
CA ALA A 185 -4.04 -1.63 -19.15
C ALA A 185 -3.81 -1.55 -17.63
N PHE A 186 -4.66 -2.20 -16.83
CA PHE A 186 -4.70 -2.02 -15.38
C PHE A 186 -3.35 -2.30 -14.71
N ALA A 187 -2.69 -3.42 -15.05
CA ALA A 187 -1.39 -3.76 -14.47
C ALA A 187 -0.28 -2.74 -14.82
N SER A 188 -0.30 -2.20 -16.05
CA SER A 188 0.71 -1.22 -16.50
C SER A 188 0.52 0.14 -15.82
N VAL A 189 -0.72 0.60 -15.71
CA VAL A 189 -1.08 1.83 -14.99
C VAL A 189 -0.70 1.71 -13.52
N TRP A 190 -0.95 0.55 -12.92
CA TRP A 190 -0.68 0.32 -11.50
C TRP A 190 0.82 0.22 -11.19
N CYS A 191 1.58 -0.46 -12.03
CA CYS A 191 3.03 -0.54 -11.96
C CYS A 191 3.70 0.85 -12.09
N PHE A 192 3.21 1.70 -13.02
CA PHE A 192 3.66 3.08 -13.15
C PHE A 192 3.28 3.94 -11.92
N TYR A 193 2.04 3.79 -11.45
CA TYR A 193 1.57 4.42 -10.22
C TYR A 193 2.46 4.02 -9.03
N ALA A 194 2.73 2.73 -8.82
CA ALA A 194 3.53 2.22 -7.71
C ALA A 194 4.95 2.81 -7.74
N ALA A 195 5.55 2.96 -8.93
CA ALA A 195 6.84 3.62 -9.09
C ALA A 195 6.80 5.10 -8.70
N ILE A 196 5.84 5.88 -9.21
CA ILE A 196 5.66 7.30 -8.86
C ILE A 196 5.48 7.46 -7.36
N MET A 197 4.57 6.69 -6.78
CA MET A 197 4.26 6.71 -5.36
C MET A 197 5.49 6.40 -4.51
N SER A 198 6.25 5.38 -4.90
CA SER A 198 7.45 4.98 -4.17
C SER A 198 8.50 6.09 -4.17
N VAL A 199 8.73 6.73 -5.32
CA VAL A 199 9.65 7.87 -5.43
C VAL A 199 9.18 9.05 -4.59
N MET A 200 7.89 9.40 -4.67
CA MET A 200 7.31 10.47 -3.85
C MET A 200 7.48 10.18 -2.35
N ILE A 201 7.23 8.95 -1.90
CA ILE A 201 7.34 8.56 -0.48
C ILE A 201 8.80 8.68 -0.04
N TYR A 202 9.73 8.17 -0.84
CA TYR A 202 11.15 8.27 -0.55
C TYR A 202 11.61 9.73 -0.40
N TRP A 203 11.27 10.60 -1.37
CA TRP A 203 11.66 12.01 -1.31
C TRP A 203 11.08 12.72 -0.09
N GLN A 204 9.87 12.35 0.30
CA GLN A 204 9.19 12.93 1.45
C GLN A 204 9.88 12.59 2.77
N PHE A 205 10.22 11.31 2.98
CA PHE A 205 10.95 10.89 4.17
C PHE A 205 12.40 11.38 4.16
N LYS A 206 13.05 11.44 2.99
CA LYS A 206 14.39 11.99 2.83
C LYS A 206 14.46 13.48 3.19
N ARG A 207 13.45 14.27 2.80
CA ARG A 207 13.37 15.71 3.10
C ARG A 207 12.78 16.04 4.48
N LEU A 208 12.39 15.03 5.27
CA LEU A 208 11.76 15.20 6.60
C LEU A 208 10.45 16.00 6.59
N ASN A 209 9.75 15.98 5.46
CA ASN A 209 8.52 16.75 5.30
C ASN A 209 7.29 16.08 5.95
N ILE A 210 7.42 14.84 6.46
CA ILE A 210 6.42 14.19 7.33
C ILE A 210 6.91 14.34 8.77
N ASP A 211 6.28 15.25 9.49
CA ASP A 211 6.45 15.40 10.92
C ASP A 211 5.12 15.12 11.61
N ILE A 212 5.10 14.15 12.52
CA ILE A 212 3.88 13.73 13.23
C ILE A 212 3.52 14.73 14.32
N GLU A 213 4.49 15.38 14.95
CA GLU A 213 4.27 16.36 16.02
C GLU A 213 3.84 17.72 15.46
N THR A 214 4.43 18.14 14.33
CA THR A 214 4.08 19.40 13.65
C THR A 214 3.65 19.15 12.20
N PRO A 215 2.39 18.77 11.94
CA PRO A 215 1.89 18.54 10.58
C PRO A 215 2.11 19.77 9.68
N ASN A 216 2.88 19.60 8.60
CA ASN A 216 3.26 20.65 7.63
C ASN A 216 4.24 21.73 8.16
N GLY A 217 4.81 21.54 9.35
CA GLY A 217 5.91 22.35 9.88
C GLY A 217 7.27 21.65 9.71
N ALA A 218 8.34 22.33 10.11
CA ALA A 218 9.66 21.73 10.26
C ALA A 218 9.98 21.66 11.76
N SER A 219 10.02 20.47 12.35
CA SER A 219 10.50 20.34 13.73
C SER A 219 12.03 20.44 13.76
N PRO A 220 12.61 21.14 14.76
CA PRO A 220 14.05 21.21 14.92
C PRO A 220 14.57 19.82 15.33
N ASN A 221 15.26 19.16 14.41
CA ASN A 221 16.09 17.96 14.59
C ASN A 221 15.58 16.90 15.59
N LEU A 222 14.86 15.89 15.08
CA LEU A 222 14.47 14.71 15.88
C LEU A 222 15.09 13.40 15.40
N ARG A 223 15.28 12.52 16.39
CA ARG A 223 16.32 11.48 16.52
C ARG A 223 16.04 10.22 15.66
N PRO A 224 17.06 9.48 15.20
CA PRO A 224 16.86 8.26 14.42
C PRO A 224 16.17 7.14 15.22
N PHE A 225 15.10 6.56 14.68
CA PHE A 225 14.35 5.44 15.27
C PHE A 225 15.25 4.24 15.61
N LEU A 226 16.19 3.91 14.71
CA LEU A 226 17.12 2.80 14.85
C LEU A 226 18.08 2.92 16.06
N LEU A 227 18.38 4.13 16.53
CA LEU A 227 19.24 4.35 17.70
C LEU A 227 18.49 4.23 19.03
N ALA A 228 17.16 4.29 19.03
CA ALA A 228 16.37 4.08 20.25
C ALA A 228 16.34 2.60 20.66
N TRP A 229 16.37 1.69 19.69
CA TRP A 229 16.32 0.23 19.92
C TRP A 229 17.65 -0.37 20.37
N LEU A 230 18.77 0.32 20.08
CA LEU A 230 20.14 -0.11 20.44
C LEU A 230 20.63 0.41 21.80
N ARG A 231 19.81 1.14 22.57
CA ARG A 231 20.21 1.59 23.91
C ARG A 231 19.90 0.50 24.95
N PRO A 232 20.92 -0.01 25.68
CA PRO A 232 20.66 -0.72 26.93
C PRO A 232 19.85 0.20 27.83
N GLY A 233 18.75 -0.32 28.39
CA GLY A 233 17.88 0.43 29.27
C GLY A 233 18.69 1.10 30.38
N ARG A 234 18.62 2.43 30.47
CA ARG A 234 18.95 3.11 31.73
C ARG A 234 17.84 2.74 32.69
N SER A 235 18.05 1.64 33.41
CA SER A 235 17.36 1.37 34.66
C SER A 235 17.48 2.60 35.54
N ALA A 236 16.32 3.02 36.05
CA ALA A 236 16.21 4.05 37.07
C ALA A 236 16.97 3.60 38.32
N LEU A 237 17.91 4.42 38.76
CA LEU A 237 18.29 4.59 40.17
C LEU A 237 17.99 6.06 40.41
N VAL A 238 16.76 6.45 40.78
CA VAL A 238 16.21 6.45 42.14
C VAL A 238 17.32 6.59 43.17
N GLY A 239 17.41 7.79 43.72
CA GLY A 239 18.43 8.16 44.69
C GLY A 239 18.28 7.43 46.01
N THR A 240 19.41 7.33 46.69
CA THR A 240 19.52 7.30 48.14
C THR A 240 20.73 8.17 48.49
N ASP A 241 20.46 9.13 49.38
CA ASP A 241 21.35 9.94 50.23
C ASP A 241 21.49 11.42 49.85
#